data_AF-A0A970M609-F1
#
_entry.id   AF-A0A970M609-F1
#
_cell.length_a   1.000
_cell.length_b   1.000
_cell.length_c   1.000
_cell.angle_alpha   90.00
_cell.angle_beta   90.00
_cell.angle_gamma   90.00
#
_symmetry.space_group_name_H-M   'P 1'
#
loop_
_entity.id
_entity.type
_entity.pdbx_description
1 polymer ?
#
loop_
_entity_poly.entity_id
_entity_poly.type
_entity_poly.pdbx_seq_one_letter_code
_entity_poly.pdbx_strand_id
1 'polypeptide(L)'
;MTAPTSPQLCPKCGASVGGDHCPKCGLAAARFAGFAPQDAVSESLQQMLSELEAHWDDEAQHEQFVAQCFAQGVPGFAAACYQRRGDDPTAQRRLHQIEQRVLLTMAATRRTEEAPTRPRGMLPVLIALLLLGVALLGVLFLYTQGA
;
A
#
# COMPACT_ATOMS: atom_id res chain seq x y z
N MET A 1 -8.45 -21.75 39.68
CA MET A 1 -8.57 -22.88 38.73
C MET A 1 -9.09 -22.31 37.41
N THR A 2 -8.20 -21.89 36.53
CA THR A 2 -8.57 -21.39 35.20
C THR A 2 -8.87 -22.58 34.29
N ALA A 3 -10.11 -22.65 33.80
CA ALA A 3 -10.54 -23.66 32.84
C ALA A 3 -9.67 -23.57 31.56
N PRO A 4 -9.43 -24.69 30.85
CA PRO A 4 -8.74 -24.65 29.57
C PRO A 4 -9.59 -23.86 28.57
N THR A 5 -9.20 -22.61 28.31
CA THR A 5 -9.75 -21.81 27.21
C THR A 5 -9.42 -22.54 25.92
N SER A 6 -10.44 -23.04 25.22
CA SER A 6 -10.29 -23.70 23.91
C SER A 6 -9.35 -22.88 23.01
N PRO A 7 -8.44 -23.51 22.26
CA PRO A 7 -7.48 -22.80 21.43
C PRO A 7 -8.25 -21.92 20.43
N GLN A 8 -8.22 -20.61 20.65
CA GLN A 8 -8.84 -19.67 19.73
C GLN A 8 -7.94 -19.55 18.51
N LEU A 9 -8.52 -19.67 17.32
CA LEU A 9 -7.82 -19.39 16.07
C LEU A 9 -7.89 -17.89 15.81
N CYS A 10 -6.76 -17.28 15.46
CA CYS A 10 -6.73 -15.88 15.09
C CYS A 10 -7.59 -15.64 13.83
N PRO A 11 -8.57 -14.72 13.86
CA PRO A 11 -9.47 -14.49 12.72
C PRO A 11 -8.76 -13.85 11.51
N LYS A 12 -7.56 -13.29 11.70
CA LYS A 12 -6.75 -12.67 10.64
C LYS A 12 -5.85 -13.67 9.90
N CYS A 13 -5.27 -14.66 10.61
CA CYS A 13 -4.24 -15.53 10.04
C CYS A 13 -4.44 -17.03 10.29
N GLY A 14 -5.45 -17.41 11.07
CA GLY A 14 -5.77 -18.81 11.39
C GLY A 14 -4.83 -19.49 12.38
N ALA A 15 -3.80 -18.82 12.90
CA ALA A 15 -2.88 -19.41 13.86
C ALA A 15 -3.57 -19.65 15.22
N SER A 16 -3.22 -20.72 15.91
CA SER A 16 -3.65 -20.97 17.30
C SER A 16 -3.10 -19.89 18.24
N VAL A 17 -3.95 -19.37 19.10
CA VAL A 17 -3.62 -18.29 20.04
C VAL A 17 -3.83 -18.78 21.46
N GLY A 18 -2.76 -18.72 22.26
CA GLY A 18 -2.74 -19.09 23.68
C GLY A 18 -2.52 -17.91 24.63
N GLY A 19 -2.48 -16.68 24.13
CA GLY A 19 -2.22 -15.48 24.93
C GLY A 19 -2.94 -14.23 24.41
N ASP A 20 -2.55 -13.06 24.92
CA ASP A 20 -3.24 -11.79 24.63
C ASP A 20 -3.05 -11.29 23.19
N HIS A 21 -2.08 -11.84 22.46
CA HIS A 21 -1.76 -11.47 21.09
C HIS A 21 -1.51 -12.71 20.24
N CYS A 22 -1.89 -12.64 18.96
CA CYS A 22 -1.54 -13.67 18.00
C CYS A 22 -0.01 -13.66 17.77
N PRO A 23 0.70 -14.80 17.93
CA PRO A 23 2.15 -14.86 17.75
C PRO A 23 2.58 -14.68 16.29
N LYS A 24 1.66 -14.91 15.33
CA LYS A 24 1.96 -14.81 13.89
C LYS A 24 1.73 -13.42 13.32
N CYS A 25 0.67 -12.72 13.74
CA CYS A 25 0.28 -11.44 13.13
C CYS A 25 0.16 -10.28 14.13
N GLY A 26 0.39 -10.51 15.42
CA GLY A 26 0.33 -9.49 16.47
C GLY A 26 -1.08 -8.98 16.81
N LEU A 27 -2.14 -9.52 16.19
CA LEU A 27 -3.51 -9.09 16.50
C LEU A 27 -3.84 -9.39 17.96
N ALA A 28 -4.29 -8.39 18.72
CA ALA A 28 -4.71 -8.55 20.10
C ALA A 28 -6.00 -9.39 20.20
N ALA A 29 -6.02 -10.36 21.12
CA ALA A 29 -7.14 -11.27 21.37
C ALA A 29 -8.44 -10.51 21.69
N ALA A 30 -8.34 -9.39 22.42
CA ALA A 30 -9.46 -8.50 22.72
C ALA A 30 -10.15 -7.92 21.48
N ARG A 31 -9.48 -7.93 20.31
CA ARG A 31 -10.05 -7.46 19.04
C ARG A 31 -10.55 -8.59 18.13
N PHE A 32 -10.48 -9.85 18.56
CA PHE A 32 -10.89 -10.97 17.70
C PHE A 32 -12.39 -10.95 17.41
N ALA A 33 -13.23 -10.69 18.41
CA ALA A 33 -14.69 -10.67 18.25
C ALA A 33 -15.19 -9.53 17.33
N GLY A 34 -14.46 -8.41 17.27
CA GLY A 34 -14.75 -7.27 16.40
C GLY A 34 -13.99 -7.31 15.08
N PHE A 35 -13.16 -8.34 14.86
CA PHE A 35 -12.46 -8.51 13.60
C PHE A 35 -13.47 -9.03 12.56
N ALA A 36 -14.15 -8.11 11.90
CA ALA A 36 -14.74 -8.43 10.61
C ALA A 36 -13.57 -8.75 9.66
N PRO A 37 -13.64 -9.84 8.87
CA PRO A 37 -12.75 -9.99 7.73
C PRO A 37 -13.01 -8.77 6.83
N GLN A 38 -12.20 -7.73 6.98
CA GLN A 38 -12.39 -6.45 6.29
C GLN A 38 -12.22 -6.58 4.78
N ASP A 39 -11.68 -7.71 4.34
CA ASP A 39 -11.45 -8.01 2.94
C ASP A 39 -12.34 -9.20 2.56
N ALA A 40 -13.63 -8.95 2.35
CA ALA A 40 -14.42 -9.85 1.52
C ALA A 40 -13.79 -9.85 0.13
N VAL A 41 -12.89 -10.81 -0.11
CA VAL A 41 -12.15 -10.92 -1.35
C VAL A 41 -13.14 -11.24 -2.47
N SER A 42 -12.99 -10.55 -3.60
CA SER A 42 -13.85 -10.76 -4.76
C SER A 42 -13.86 -12.24 -5.20
N GLU A 43 -15.01 -12.71 -5.68
CA GLU A 43 -15.15 -14.08 -6.20
C GLU A 43 -14.13 -14.37 -7.32
N SER A 44 -13.80 -13.36 -8.13
CA SER A 44 -12.77 -13.48 -9.17
C SER A 44 -11.37 -13.79 -8.62
N LEU A 45 -10.97 -13.17 -7.50
CA LEU A 45 -9.70 -13.48 -6.83
C LEU A 45 -9.71 -14.88 -6.20
N GLN A 46 -10.86 -15.35 -5.71
CA GLN A 46 -10.99 -16.72 -5.21
C GLN A 46 -10.89 -17.75 -6.33
N GLN A 47 -11.48 -17.46 -7.50
CA GLN A 47 -11.34 -18.30 -8.69
C GLN A 47 -9.89 -18.34 -9.18
N MET A 48 -9.23 -17.18 -9.31
CA MET A 48 -7.80 -17.13 -9.66
C MET A 48 -6.92 -17.91 -8.68
N LEU A 49 -7.20 -17.83 -7.38
CA LEU A 49 -6.49 -18.64 -6.39
C LEU A 49 -6.71 -20.14 -6.63
N SER A 50 -7.94 -20.56 -6.92
CA SER A 50 -8.27 -21.96 -7.19
C SER A 50 -7.55 -22.48 -8.44
N GLU A 51 -7.48 -21.65 -9.49
CA GLU A 51 -6.75 -21.97 -10.74
C GLU A 51 -5.24 -22.05 -10.49
N LEU A 52 -4.69 -21.11 -9.70
CA LEU A 52 -3.30 -21.08 -9.29
C LEU A 52 -2.93 -22.31 -8.45
N GLU A 53 -3.81 -22.73 -7.54
CA GLU A 53 -3.59 -23.93 -6.72
C GLU A 53 -3.57 -25.21 -7.56
N ALA A 54 -4.32 -25.25 -8.67
CA ALA A 54 -4.28 -26.34 -9.64
C ALA A 54 -3.00 -26.34 -10.50
N HIS A 55 -2.36 -25.18 -10.68
CA HIS A 55 -1.17 -25.00 -11.53
C HIS A 55 -0.05 -24.27 -10.78
N TRP A 56 0.32 -24.80 -9.62
CA TRP A 56 1.27 -24.14 -8.72
C TRP A 56 2.67 -23.93 -9.30
N ASP A 57 3.08 -24.71 -10.29
CA ASP A 57 4.39 -24.54 -10.93
C ASP A 57 4.38 -23.45 -12.03
N ASP A 58 3.23 -22.84 -12.31
CA ASP A 58 3.10 -21.79 -13.32
C ASP A 58 3.45 -20.41 -12.75
N GLU A 59 4.69 -19.99 -12.99
CA GLU A 59 5.23 -18.71 -12.56
C GLU A 59 4.40 -17.51 -13.09
N ALA A 60 3.79 -17.61 -14.27
CA ALA A 60 3.01 -16.51 -14.84
C ALA A 60 1.68 -16.32 -14.08
N GLN A 61 1.02 -17.41 -13.69
CA GLN A 61 -0.21 -17.34 -12.89
C GLN A 61 0.04 -16.71 -11.51
N HIS A 62 1.16 -17.04 -10.87
CA HIS A 62 1.56 -16.41 -9.62
C HIS A 62 1.71 -14.90 -9.73
N GLU A 63 2.37 -14.42 -10.79
CA GLU A 63 2.55 -12.98 -11.02
C GLU A 63 1.22 -12.28 -11.27
N GLN A 64 0.36 -12.88 -12.09
CA GLN A 64 -0.97 -12.35 -12.39
C GLN A 64 -1.83 -12.25 -11.13
N PHE A 65 -1.85 -13.31 -10.31
CA PHE A 65 -2.59 -13.33 -9.05
C PHE A 65 -2.10 -12.24 -8.09
N VAL A 66 -0.78 -12.13 -7.88
CA VAL A 66 -0.21 -11.10 -7.01
C VAL A 66 -0.53 -9.70 -7.54
N ALA A 67 -0.33 -9.45 -8.84
CA ALA A 67 -0.65 -8.17 -9.45
C ALA A 67 -2.12 -7.78 -9.23
N GLN A 68 -3.04 -8.73 -9.40
CA GLN A 68 -4.47 -8.49 -9.20
C GLN A 68 -4.81 -8.19 -7.73
N CYS A 69 -4.18 -8.87 -6.77
CA CYS A 69 -4.35 -8.55 -5.35
C CYS A 69 -3.89 -7.13 -5.01
N PHE A 70 -2.77 -6.66 -5.60
CA PHE A 70 -2.32 -5.28 -5.44
C PHE A 70 -3.28 -4.29 -6.09
N ALA A 71 -3.79 -4.59 -7.30
CA ALA A 71 -4.75 -3.73 -8.00
C ALA A 71 -6.06 -3.55 -7.21
N GLN A 72 -6.49 -4.58 -6.48
CA GLN A 72 -7.68 -4.52 -5.61
C GLN A 72 -7.38 -4.01 -4.18
N GLY A 73 -6.14 -3.64 -3.87
CA GLY A 73 -5.76 -3.13 -2.55
C GLY A 73 -5.74 -4.18 -1.43
N VAL A 74 -5.68 -5.47 -1.77
CA VAL A 74 -5.69 -6.60 -0.82
C VAL A 74 -4.40 -7.45 -0.87
N PRO A 75 -3.19 -6.86 -0.84
CA PRO A 75 -1.94 -7.64 -0.90
C PRO A 75 -1.76 -8.58 0.31
N GLY A 76 -2.41 -8.28 1.44
CA GLY A 76 -2.44 -9.14 2.62
C GLY A 76 -3.11 -10.50 2.37
N PHE A 77 -4.09 -10.55 1.46
CA PHE A 77 -4.72 -11.81 1.06
C PHE A 77 -3.72 -12.72 0.34
N ALA A 78 -3.00 -12.20 -0.66
CA ALA A 78 -1.96 -12.95 -1.36
C ALA A 78 -0.91 -13.48 -0.37
N ALA A 79 -0.41 -12.64 0.54
CA ALA A 79 0.55 -13.06 1.56
C ALA A 79 -0.01 -14.17 2.46
N ALA A 80 -1.26 -14.07 2.89
CA ALA A 80 -1.90 -15.12 3.70
C ALA A 80 -1.98 -16.45 2.95
N CYS A 81 -2.28 -16.45 1.64
CA CYS A 81 -2.30 -17.66 0.82
C CYS A 81 -0.93 -18.33 0.76
N TYR A 82 0.13 -17.57 0.44
CA TYR A 82 1.49 -18.12 0.40
C TYR A 82 1.98 -18.59 1.77
N GLN A 83 1.64 -17.90 2.86
CA GLN A 83 1.99 -18.34 4.22
C GLN A 83 1.33 -19.65 4.64
N ARG A 84 0.18 -20.04 4.06
CA ARG A 84 -0.48 -21.32 4.36
C ARG A 84 0.27 -22.51 3.75
N ARG A 85 1.08 -22.29 2.71
CA ARG A 85 1.92 -23.32 2.08
C ARG A 85 3.15 -23.68 2.89
N GLY A 86 3.52 -22.89 3.90
CA GLY A 86 4.64 -23.19 4.78
C GLY A 86 6.00 -23.03 4.08
N ASP A 87 6.78 -24.11 4.03
CA ASP A 87 8.18 -24.11 3.59
C ASP A 87 8.37 -24.26 2.06
N ASP A 88 7.31 -24.08 1.28
CA ASP A 88 7.39 -24.12 -0.19
C ASP A 88 8.32 -23.00 -0.73
N PRO A 89 9.34 -23.33 -1.53
CA PRO A 89 10.33 -22.34 -1.98
C PRO A 89 9.72 -21.29 -2.91
N THR A 90 8.70 -21.65 -3.71
CA THR A 90 7.98 -20.69 -4.55
C THR A 90 7.17 -19.73 -3.67
N ALA A 91 6.46 -20.24 -2.66
CA ALA A 91 5.73 -19.41 -1.69
C ALA A 91 6.65 -18.43 -0.96
N GLN A 92 7.82 -18.88 -0.48
CA GLN A 92 8.79 -18.02 0.20
C GLN A 92 9.31 -16.90 -0.72
N ARG A 93 9.64 -17.23 -1.97
CA ARG A 93 10.05 -16.22 -2.97
C ARG A 93 8.94 -15.20 -3.21
N ARG A 94 7.69 -15.64 -3.37
CA ARG A 94 6.55 -14.74 -3.58
C ARG A 94 6.24 -13.89 -2.36
N LEU A 95 6.37 -14.42 -1.15
CA LEU A 95 6.23 -13.64 0.09
C LEU A 95 7.23 -12.50 0.15
N HIS A 96 8.50 -12.78 -0.15
CA HIS A 96 9.53 -11.75 -0.18
C HIS A 96 9.24 -10.67 -1.24
N GLN A 97 8.77 -11.05 -2.42
CA GLN A 97 8.36 -10.08 -3.45
C GLN A 97 7.18 -9.22 -3.01
N ILE A 98 6.15 -9.80 -2.38
CA ILE A 98 5.00 -9.06 -1.85
C ILE A 98 5.47 -8.06 -0.79
N GLU A 99 6.33 -8.48 0.14
CA GLU A 99 6.91 -7.62 1.17
C GLU A 99 7.64 -6.42 0.56
N GLN A 100 8.52 -6.65 -0.41
CA GLN A 100 9.24 -5.59 -1.11
C GLN A 100 8.28 -4.59 -1.78
N ARG A 101 7.24 -5.07 -2.48
CA ARG A 101 6.26 -4.21 -3.15
C ARG A 101 5.45 -3.38 -2.14
N VAL A 102 5.05 -3.96 -1.01
CA VAL A 102 4.36 -3.23 0.07
C VAL A 102 5.25 -2.12 0.61
N LEU A 103 6.53 -2.42 0.92
CA LEU A 103 7.49 -1.42 1.40
C LEU A 103 7.67 -0.26 0.41
N LEU A 104 7.80 -0.56 -0.89
CA LEU A 104 7.90 0.46 -1.94
C LEU A 104 6.62 1.32 -2.04
N THR A 105 5.45 0.70 -1.90
CA THR A 105 4.16 1.41 -1.94
C THR A 105 4.01 2.36 -0.75
N MET A 106 4.39 1.91 0.45
CA MET A 106 4.39 2.74 1.66
C MET A 106 5.40 3.89 1.59
N ALA A 107 6.56 3.66 0.97
CA ALA A 107 7.55 4.72 0.76
C ALA A 107 7.04 5.77 -0.24
N ALA A 108 6.33 5.35 -1.28
CA ALA A 108 5.74 6.24 -2.27
C ALA A 108 4.62 7.12 -1.66
N THR A 109 3.74 6.55 -0.83
CA THR A 109 2.64 7.31 -0.21
C THR A 109 3.13 8.38 0.76
N ARG A 110 4.21 8.13 1.51
CA ARG A 110 4.82 9.16 2.40
C ARG A 110 5.34 10.38 1.63
N ARG A 111 5.94 10.18 0.46
CA ARG A 111 6.49 11.31 -0.34
C ARG A 111 5.42 12.22 -0.89
N THR A 112 4.22 11.71 -1.16
CA THR A 112 3.09 12.53 -1.62
C THR A 112 2.53 13.44 -0.55
N GLU A 113 2.64 13.08 0.74
CA GLU A 113 2.22 13.94 1.85
C GLU A 113 3.22 15.09 2.11
N GLU A 114 4.50 14.87 1.81
CA GLU A 114 5.56 15.88 1.92
C GLU A 114 5.73 16.74 0.66
N ALA A 115 4.85 16.62 -0.34
CA ALA A 115 4.90 17.54 -1.47
C ALA A 115 4.80 18.97 -0.94
N PRO A 116 5.86 19.81 -1.10
CA PRO A 116 5.83 21.17 -0.60
C PRO A 116 4.61 21.82 -1.23
N THR A 117 3.73 22.34 -0.39
CA THR A 117 2.60 23.16 -0.82
C THR A 117 3.19 24.28 -1.66
N ARG A 118 3.19 24.08 -2.98
CA ARG A 118 3.66 25.10 -3.93
C ARG A 118 2.88 26.34 -3.56
N PRO A 119 3.52 27.41 -3.06
CA PRO A 119 2.77 28.54 -2.52
C PRO A 119 1.98 29.12 -3.68
N ARG A 120 0.66 28.83 -3.70
CA ARG A 120 -0.27 29.22 -4.76
C ARG A 120 -0.32 30.75 -4.93
N GLY A 121 0.27 31.52 -4.01
CA GLY A 121 0.39 32.98 -4.07
C GLY A 121 1.70 33.54 -4.66
N MET A 122 2.77 32.76 -4.89
CA MET A 122 4.06 33.36 -5.29
C MET A 122 4.20 33.61 -6.80
N LEU A 123 3.53 32.79 -7.63
CA LEU A 123 3.54 32.95 -9.09
C LEU A 123 2.92 34.27 -9.57
N PRO A 124 1.73 34.72 -9.11
CA PRO A 124 1.20 36.00 -9.54
C PRO A 124 2.07 37.19 -9.09
N VAL A 125 2.74 37.08 -7.93
CA VAL A 125 3.67 38.11 -7.43
C VAL A 125 4.89 38.25 -8.33
N LEU A 126 5.49 37.13 -8.76
CA LEU A 126 6.60 37.13 -9.71
C LEU A 126 6.22 37.73 -11.06
N ILE A 127 5.03 37.38 -11.57
CA ILE A 127 4.52 37.94 -12.83
C ILE A 127 4.29 39.46 -12.70
N ALA A 128 3.71 39.92 -11.58
CA ALA A 128 3.50 41.34 -11.33
C ALA A 128 4.82 42.13 -11.26
N LEU A 129 5.84 41.59 -10.58
CA LEU A 129 7.18 42.20 -10.50
C LEU A 129 7.85 42.28 -11.88
N LEU A 130 7.73 41.24 -12.70
CA LEU A 130 8.30 41.23 -14.04
C LEU A 130 7.66 42.31 -14.93
N LEU A 131 6.33 42.40 -14.92
CA LEU A 131 5.59 43.40 -15.69
C LEU A 131 5.92 44.83 -15.24
N LEU A 132 6.05 45.05 -13.92
CA LEU A 132 6.46 46.33 -13.36
C LEU A 132 7.87 46.72 -13.83
N GLY A 133 8.82 45.78 -13.84
CA GLY A 133 10.18 46.00 -14.32
C GLY A 133 10.22 46.38 -15.80
N VAL A 134 9.45 45.69 -16.64
CA VAL A 134 9.34 46.01 -18.08
C VAL A 134 8.72 47.39 -18.30
N ALA A 135 7.68 47.75 -17.54
CA ALA A 135 7.06 49.07 -17.62
C ALA A 135 8.05 50.20 -17.24
N LEU A 136 8.79 50.03 -16.15
CA LEU A 136 9.82 50.99 -15.71
C LEU A 136 10.93 51.16 -16.75
N LEU A 137 11.41 50.06 -17.34
CA LEU A 137 12.39 50.10 -18.43
C LEU A 137 11.86 50.84 -19.66
N GLY A 138 10.58 50.60 -20.03
CA GLY A 138 9.94 51.30 -21.14
C GLY A 138 9.83 52.81 -20.90
N VAL A 139 9.45 53.23 -19.69
CA VAL A 139 9.37 54.65 -19.31
C VAL A 139 10.75 55.31 -19.35
N LEU A 140 11.79 54.64 -18.82
CA LEU A 140 13.17 55.12 -18.89
C LEU A 140 13.65 55.27 -20.33
N PHE A 141 13.35 54.30 -21.19
CA PHE A 141 13.74 54.34 -22.60
C PHE A 141 13.09 55.50 -23.35
N LEU A 142 11.78 55.73 -23.13
CA LEU A 142 11.06 56.88 -23.71
C LEU A 142 11.63 58.21 -23.21
N TYR A 143 11.98 58.30 -21.92
CA TYR A 143 12.61 59.48 -21.35
C TYR A 143 13.98 59.79 -21.98
N THR A 144 14.79 58.77 -22.25
CA THR A 144 16.10 58.94 -22.89
C THR A 144 16.05 59.28 -24.38
N GLN A 145 14.95 58.98 -25.08
CA GLN A 145 14.77 59.28 -26.51
C GLN A 145 14.13 60.66 -26.74
N GLY A 146 13.42 61.20 -25.74
CA GLY A 146 12.71 62.47 -25.83
C GLY A 146 13.44 63.68 -25.22
N ALA A 147 14.60 63.46 -24.59
CA ALA A 147 15.50 64.49 -24.08
C ALA A 147 16.69 64.68 -25.02
#